data_AF-A0A2N7XTU0-F1
#
_entry.id   AF-A0A2N7XTU0-F1
#
_cell.length_a   1.000
_cell.length_b   1.000
_cell.length_c   1.000
_cell.angle_alpha   90.00
_cell.angle_beta   90.00
_cell.angle_gamma   90.00
#
_symmetry.space_group_name_H-M   'P 1'
#
loop_
_entity.id
_entity.type
_entity.pdbx_description
1 polymer ?
#
loop_
_entity_poly.entity_id
_entity_poly.type
_entity_poly.pdbx_seq_one_letter_code
_entity_poly.pdbx_strand_id
1 'polypeptide(L)'
;SPELFFSLEGDTLLCRPMKGTARRGDSADADRAIAAALVDDPKQRAENLMIVDLMRNDLARVARAGSVAVPRLFEVERYPTVHQLVSTVTATIAPDTDAIDVLAALFP
;
A
#
# COMPACT_ATOMS: atom_id res chain seq x y z
N SER A 1 13.47 -5.97 0.88
CA SER A 1 12.48 -5.69 -0.18
C SER A 1 11.87 -4.33 0.12
N PRO A 2 11.75 -3.39 -0.83
CA PRO A 2 11.09 -2.11 -0.59
C PRO A 2 9.59 -2.28 -0.37
N GLU A 3 8.97 -3.33 -0.92
CA GLU A 3 7.53 -3.59 -0.79
C GLU A 3 7.24 -4.52 0.40
N LEU A 4 6.38 -4.05 1.31
CA LEU A 4 5.83 -4.84 2.41
C LEU A 4 4.61 -5.59 1.88
N PHE A 5 4.76 -6.90 1.72
CA PHE A 5 3.69 -7.77 1.26
C PHE A 5 2.51 -7.76 2.25
N PHE A 6 2.75 -8.18 3.51
CA PHE A 6 1.89 -7.87 4.63
C PHE A 6 2.68 -7.88 5.95
N SER A 7 2.11 -7.27 6.98
CA SER A 7 2.50 -7.45 8.39
C SER A 7 1.27 -7.81 9.21
N LEU A 8 1.43 -8.74 10.16
CA LEU A 8 0.40 -9.09 11.12
C LEU A 8 0.92 -8.82 12.54
N GLU A 9 0.30 -7.88 13.24
CA GLU A 9 0.61 -7.52 14.62
C GLU A 9 -0.64 -7.71 15.48
N GLY A 10 -0.63 -8.73 16.34
CA GLY A 10 -1.84 -9.16 17.04
C GLY A 10 -2.90 -9.61 16.04
N ASP A 11 -4.04 -8.93 16.02
CA ASP A 11 -5.14 -9.15 15.07
C ASP A 11 -5.13 -8.18 13.89
N THR A 12 -4.16 -7.26 13.83
CA THR A 12 -4.12 -6.18 12.83
C THR A 12 -3.25 -6.58 11.65
N LEU A 13 -3.90 -6.75 10.51
CA LEU A 13 -3.27 -6.99 9.22
C LEU A 13 -3.04 -5.66 8.50
N LEU A 14 -1.85 -5.48 7.93
CA LEU A 14 -1.47 -4.29 7.19
C LEU A 14 -0.75 -4.66 5.89
N CYS A 15 -1.13 -4.02 4.79
CA CYS A 15 -0.50 -4.13 3.48
C CYS A 15 -0.15 -2.73 2.95
N ARG A 16 0.99 -2.59 2.26
CA ARG A 16 1.44 -1.32 1.70
C ARG A 16 1.75 -1.44 0.21
N PRO A 17 0.72 -1.50 -0.65
CA PRO A 17 0.94 -1.55 -2.09
C PRO A 17 1.69 -0.31 -2.58
N MET A 18 2.68 -0.55 -3.43
CA MET A 18 3.59 0.50 -3.91
C MET A 18 3.52 0.61 -5.43
N LYS A 19 2.62 1.44 -5.96
CA LYS A 19 2.50 1.66 -7.40
C LYS A 19 2.60 3.14 -7.74
N GLY A 20 3.62 3.45 -8.53
CA GLY A 20 4.01 4.79 -8.95
C GLY A 20 5.39 5.13 -8.44
N THR A 21 6.29 5.49 -9.35
CA THR A 21 7.71 5.71 -9.05
C THR A 21 8.21 6.93 -9.82
N ALA A 22 8.94 7.80 -9.15
CA ALA A 22 9.63 8.92 -9.78
C ALA A 22 11.07 9.01 -9.27
N ARG A 23 11.99 9.53 -10.08
CA ARG A 23 13.37 9.77 -9.65
C ARG A 23 13.44 10.89 -8.60
N ARG A 24 14.50 10.92 -7.79
CA ARG A 24 14.78 12.08 -6.93
C ARG A 24 15.18 13.30 -7.77
N GLY A 25 14.97 14.48 -7.21
CA GLY A 25 15.42 15.74 -7.79
C GLY A 25 16.86 16.06 -7.44
N ASP A 26 17.54 16.80 -8.33
CA ASP A 26 18.93 17.23 -8.14
C ASP A 26 19.06 18.42 -7.16
N SER A 27 17.93 19.01 -6.77
CA SER A 27 17.80 20.05 -5.75
C SER A 27 16.60 19.78 -4.86
N ALA A 28 16.57 20.35 -3.66
CA ALA A 28 15.44 20.19 -2.74
C ALA A 28 14.12 20.66 -3.36
N ASP A 29 14.14 21.70 -4.20
CA ASP A 29 12.94 22.26 -4.83
C ASP A 29 12.46 21.36 -5.98
N ALA A 30 13.38 20.88 -6.81
CA ALA A 30 13.08 19.91 -7.86
C ALA A 30 12.52 18.61 -7.26
N ASP A 31 13.09 18.14 -6.15
CA ASP A 31 12.64 16.93 -5.45
C ASP A 31 11.20 17.07 -4.94
N ARG A 32 10.85 18.21 -4.34
CA ARG A 32 9.48 18.48 -3.90
C ARG A 32 8.50 18.58 -5.07
N ALA A 33 8.91 19.21 -6.18
CA ALA A 33 8.07 19.32 -7.38
C ALA A 33 7.81 17.95 -8.01
N ILE A 34 8.83 17.09 -8.11
CA ILE A 34 8.68 15.73 -8.64
C ILE A 34 7.75 14.89 -7.74
N ALA A 35 7.92 14.97 -6.41
CA ALA A 35 7.04 14.29 -5.47
C ALA A 35 5.57 14.74 -5.60
N ALA A 36 5.32 16.05 -5.72
CA ALA A 36 3.97 16.58 -5.92
C ALA A 36 3.36 16.11 -7.25
N ALA A 37 4.14 16.18 -8.33
CA ALA A 37 3.70 15.69 -9.64
C ALA A 37 3.36 14.19 -9.64
N LEU A 38 4.10 13.37 -8.87
CA LEU A 38 3.82 11.94 -8.74
C LEU A 38 2.47 11.67 -8.05
N VAL A 39 2.13 12.45 -7.01
CA VAL A 39 0.82 12.33 -6.32
C VAL A 39 -0.32 12.75 -7.25
N ASP A 40 -0.12 13.81 -8.03
CA ASP A 40 -1.17 14.39 -8.85
C ASP A 40 -1.35 13.70 -10.22
N ASP A 41 -0.43 12.82 -10.63
CA ASP A 41 -0.52 12.09 -11.90
C ASP A 41 -1.75 11.14 -11.90
N PRO A 42 -2.76 11.38 -12.76
CA PRO A 42 -3.98 10.59 -12.80
C PRO A 42 -3.74 9.14 -13.19
N LYS A 43 -2.71 8.86 -14.02
CA LYS A 43 -2.34 7.50 -14.39
C LYS A 43 -1.79 6.75 -13.18
N GLN A 44 -0.87 7.36 -12.44
CA GLN A 44 -0.26 6.72 -11.27
C GLN A 44 -1.29 6.46 -10.18
N ARG A 45 -2.20 7.43 -9.94
CA ARG A 45 -3.32 7.25 -9.02
C ARG A 45 -4.26 6.12 -9.44
N ALA A 46 -4.58 6.02 -10.73
CA ALA A 46 -5.45 4.95 -11.24
C ALA A 46 -4.80 3.58 -11.07
N GLU A 47 -3.51 3.44 -11.42
CA GLU A 47 -2.78 2.19 -11.24
C GLU A 47 -2.65 1.81 -9.76
N ASN A 48 -2.38 2.78 -8.88
CA ASN A 48 -2.30 2.54 -7.44
C ASN A 48 -3.65 2.15 -6.84
N LEU A 49 -4.73 2.83 -7.24
CA LEU A 49 -6.09 2.52 -6.79
C LEU A 49 -6.51 1.11 -7.19
N MET A 50 -6.19 0.68 -8.42
CA MET A 50 -6.46 -0.67 -8.88
C MET A 50 -5.81 -1.73 -7.97
N ILE A 51 -4.55 -1.51 -7.57
CA ILE A 51 -3.86 -2.42 -6.64
C ILE A 51 -4.44 -2.34 -5.24
N VAL A 52 -4.81 -1.15 -4.75
CA VAL A 52 -5.49 -0.98 -3.47
C VAL A 52 -6.79 -1.76 -3.43
N ASP A 53 -7.61 -1.70 -4.48
CA ASP A 53 -8.86 -2.44 -4.55
C ASP A 53 -8.66 -3.96 -4.60
N LEU A 54 -7.63 -4.43 -5.31
CA LEU A 54 -7.20 -5.83 -5.27
C LEU A 54 -6.86 -6.26 -3.83
N MET A 55 -6.01 -5.49 -3.15
CA MET A 55 -5.62 -5.78 -1.77
C MET A 55 -6.80 -5.75 -0.81
N ARG A 56 -7.72 -4.79 -0.94
CA ARG A 56 -8.95 -4.75 -0.13
C ARG A 56 -9.80 -6.00 -0.31
N ASN A 57 -9.92 -6.48 -1.54
CA ASN A 57 -10.66 -7.71 -1.84
C ASN A 57 -9.99 -8.93 -1.21
N ASP A 58 -8.67 -9.06 -1.37
CA ASP A 58 -7.93 -10.21 -0.83
C ASP A 58 -7.96 -10.22 0.70
N LEU A 59 -7.80 -9.06 1.34
CA LEU A 59 -7.87 -8.92 2.80
C LEU A 59 -9.26 -9.25 3.32
N ALA A 60 -10.33 -8.90 2.58
CA ALA A 60 -11.71 -9.18 3.00
C ALA A 60 -12.00 -10.69 3.17
N ARG A 61 -11.21 -11.57 2.55
CA ARG A 61 -11.38 -13.03 2.65
C ARG A 61 -10.98 -13.60 4.01
N VAL A 62 -10.08 -12.92 4.72
CA VAL A 62 -9.49 -13.37 6.00
C VAL A 62 -9.76 -12.38 7.14
N ALA A 63 -10.55 -11.34 6.89
CA ALA A 63 -10.83 -10.27 7.82
C ALA A 63 -12.24 -10.33 8.41
N ARG A 64 -12.42 -9.74 9.59
CA ARG A 64 -13.74 -9.44 10.15
C ARG A 64 -14.49 -8.52 9.18
N ALA A 65 -15.76 -8.87 8.93
CA ALA A 65 -16.63 -8.07 8.08
C ALA A 65 -16.64 -6.59 8.50
N GLY A 66 -16.41 -5.69 7.54
CA GLY A 66 -16.37 -4.24 7.77
C GLY A 66 -15.08 -3.70 8.41
N SER A 67 -14.07 -4.53 8.69
CA SER A 67 -12.80 -4.07 9.28
C SER A 67 -11.78 -3.56 8.25
N VAL A 68 -11.97 -3.88 6.97
CA VAL A 68 -11.05 -3.45 5.89
C VAL A 68 -11.15 -1.94 5.70
N ALA A 69 -10.02 -1.24 5.84
CA ALA A 69 -9.91 0.20 5.72
C ALA A 69 -8.69 0.61 4.90
N VAL A 70 -8.74 1.83 4.35
CA VAL A 70 -7.62 2.45 3.62
C VAL A 70 -7.26 3.76 4.33
N PRO A 71 -6.53 3.70 5.46
CA PRO A 71 -6.25 4.89 6.25
C PRO A 71 -5.39 5.93 5.53
N ARG A 72 -4.58 5.50 4.54
CA ARG A 72 -3.70 6.38 3.77
C ARG A 72 -3.72 5.98 2.31
N LEU A 73 -3.93 6.93 1.42
CA LEU A 73 -4.06 6.71 -0.01
C LEU A 73 -3.18 7.74 -0.75
N PHE A 74 -2.33 7.26 -1.67
CA PHE A 74 -1.46 8.08 -2.51
C PHE A 74 -0.40 8.89 -1.72
N GLU A 75 0.20 8.30 -0.69
CA GLU A 75 1.32 8.93 0.04
C GLU A 75 2.63 8.78 -0.71
N VAL A 76 3.44 9.83 -0.75
CA VAL A 76 4.81 9.74 -1.28
C VAL A 76 5.80 9.40 -0.19
N GLU A 77 6.45 8.26 -0.36
CA GLU A 77 7.62 7.86 0.40
C GLU A 77 8.90 8.21 -0.34
N ARG A 78 9.88 8.72 0.41
CA ARG A 78 11.19 9.13 -0.13
C ARG A 78 12.21 8.05 0.18
N TYR A 79 12.71 7.40 -0.87
CA TYR A 79 13.84 6.50 -0.83
C TYR A 79 15.10 7.22 -1.32
N PRO A 80 16.31 6.66 -1.09
CA PRO A 80 17.56 7.32 -1.49
C PRO A 80 17.61 7.72 -2.97
N THR A 81 17.04 6.91 -3.86
CA THR A 81 17.12 7.10 -5.32
C THR A 81 15.79 7.38 -6.00
N VAL A 82 14.65 7.16 -5.33
CA VAL A 82 13.32 7.33 -5.90
C VAL A 82 12.29 7.86 -4.90
N HIS A 83 11.24 8.48 -5.41
CA HIS A 83 9.95 8.62 -4.76
C HIS A 83 9.07 7.43 -5.11
N GLN A 84 8.33 6.92 -4.14
CA GLN A 84 7.34 5.86 -4.35
C GLN A 84 5.97 6.34 -3.89
N LEU A 85 4.96 6.09 -4.70
CA LEU A 85 3.56 6.30 -4.33
C LEU A 85 3.04 5.05 -3.63
N VAL A 86 2.68 5.20 -2.37
CA VAL A 86 2.32 4.12 -1.45
C VAL A 86 0.94 4.39 -0.88
N SER A 87 0.15 3.34 -0.74
CA SER A 87 -1.12 3.37 -0.01
C SER A 87 -1.05 2.36 1.13
N THR A 88 -1.84 2.56 2.17
CA THR A 88 -1.92 1.64 3.32
C THR A 88 -3.32 1.05 3.34
N VAL A 89 -3.41 -0.29 3.36
CA VAL A 89 -4.65 -1.04 3.57
C VAL A 89 -4.51 -1.80 4.87
N THR A 90 -5.53 -1.74 5.73
CA THR A 90 -5.56 -2.42 7.02
C THR A 90 -6.81 -3.26 7.15
N ALA A 91 -6.75 -4.31 7.96
CA ALA A 91 -7.92 -5.10 8.36
C ALA A 91 -7.70 -5.72 9.74
N THR A 92 -8.78 -6.15 10.39
CA THR A 92 -8.71 -7.01 11.56
C THR A 92 -8.98 -8.45 11.11
N ILE A 93 -8.07 -9.38 11.37
CA ILE A 93 -8.27 -10.78 10.97
C ILE A 93 -9.50 -11.39 11.67
N ALA A 94 -10.16 -12.33 11.01
CA ALA A 94 -11.27 -13.05 11.59
C ALA A 94 -10.84 -13.87 12.82
N PRO A 95 -11.77 -14.17 13.76
CA PRO A 95 -11.50 -15.17 14.79
C PRO A 95 -11.04 -16.48 14.14
N ASP A 96 -10.10 -17.18 14.78
CA ASP A 96 -9.53 -18.45 14.33
C ASP A 96 -8.73 -18.39 13.01
N THR A 97 -8.39 -17.19 12.53
CA THR A 97 -7.42 -16.98 11.43
C THR A 97 -6.03 -16.73 12.01
N ASP A 98 -5.00 -17.25 11.34
CA ASP A 98 -3.60 -16.97 11.68
C ASP A 98 -2.78 -16.42 10.50
N ALA A 99 -1.47 -16.25 10.71
CA ALA A 99 -0.57 -15.73 9.68
C ALA A 99 -0.43 -16.65 8.44
N ILE A 100 -0.63 -17.96 8.61
CA ILE A 100 -0.55 -18.94 7.52
C ILE A 100 -1.80 -18.82 6.63
N ASP A 101 -2.98 -18.67 7.24
CA ASP A 101 -4.22 -18.42 6.51
C ASP A 101 -4.16 -17.12 5.70
N VAL A 102 -3.61 -16.06 6.31
CA VAL A 102 -3.37 -14.78 5.63
C VAL A 102 -2.42 -14.98 4.46
N LEU A 103 -1.29 -15.65 4.66
CA LEU A 103 -0.34 -15.92 3.58
C LEU A 103 -1.00 -16.70 2.44
N ALA A 104 -1.77 -17.75 2.73
CA ALA A 104 -2.47 -18.54 1.72
C ALA A 104 -3.55 -17.75 0.96
N ALA A 105 -4.16 -16.74 1.59
CA ALA A 105 -5.16 -15.90 0.95
C ALA A 105 -4.55 -14.81 0.04
N LEU A 106 -3.41 -14.25 0.43
CA LEU A 106 -2.76 -13.13 -0.26
C LEU A 106 -1.71 -13.57 -1.28
N PHE A 107 -1.10 -14.75 -1.09
CA PHE A 107 0.00 -15.22 -1.94
C PHE A 107 -0.56 -15.92 -3.20
N PRO A 108 -0.01 -15.64 -4.40
CA PRO A 108 -0.45 -16.27 -5.65
C PRO A 108 -0.08 -17.75 -5.76
#